data_AF-A0A8K0QB67-F1
#
_entry.id   AF-A0A8K0QB67-F1
#
_cell.length_a   1.000
_cell.length_b   1.000
_cell.length_c   1.000
_cell.angle_alpha   90.00
_cell.angle_beta   90.00
_cell.angle_gamma   90.00
#
_symmetry.space_group_name_H-M   'P 1'
#
loop_
_entity.id
_entity.type
_entity.pdbx_description
1 polymer ?
#
loop_
_entity_poly.entity_id
_entity_poly.type
_entity_poly.pdbx_seq_one_letter_code
_entity_poly.pdbx_strand_id
1 'polypeptide(L)'
;MAFWQLSALYATASLCLAATAAVVPPSDQKPITPDELPESAPDHVVVVDNGAAAAKIMLFPASRTYPDDLRDMGKTLPGCSEEDDVEVIHLDTDVCLSGEYYMRDNVKVLESPSCANGSRPTFMFYQSRGCTGSLLHAMQNIDELTGSCLWSEEAISVPSYYWSLIYRCDDEVDGAAHHQDAIPTVLYQNVAGAPGSVRYHHGTTVPCHDEFANMRPASELEPGDCRWPWGSGSLESIEVVSPAVCNNGTRAQVILYEDIGKPGLDYMCNGGDITLENSILDVDDWMLDTCINMSRVKRLNGGFSRALGVMFHCDGMRIKGQQQEQEEAISETSIPRGPRTSHNECPTLAGHWQWKDPVRPKTFIYPQSMTCMTLPQGHHLRIHEQPTCPDGTEGRLATWQEPGCAGWPKTIKGVDDDHNCESWNLGSQTSYMIWCGPEELTAEERNLKGEDDRAVVSTDECPRLNMEPGWVVGGRDHGATIRRMDADQDCISVWKDDQLKVYANAKCPSGKDAKLVKYSDSRCGWESAETVDVASLVDTCTQVCEGVGRNSCGIKFSCDD
;
A
#
# COMPACT_ATOMS: atom_id res chain seq x y z
N MET A 1 -61.19 28.67 12.70
CA MET A 1 -61.04 28.87 11.24
C MET A 1 -60.47 27.55 10.72
N ALA A 2 -61.28 26.57 10.32
CA ALA A 2 -61.96 26.47 9.01
C ALA A 2 -60.95 26.56 7.84
N PHE A 3 -60.87 25.67 6.84
CA PHE A 3 -61.52 24.41 6.44
C PHE A 3 -60.85 24.02 5.07
N TRP A 4 -60.99 22.76 4.60
CA TRP A 4 -60.76 22.21 3.22
C TRP A 4 -59.37 21.64 2.87
N GLN A 5 -59.20 20.32 2.64
CA GLN A 5 -59.71 19.39 1.58
C GLN A 5 -58.80 19.37 0.33
N LEU A 6 -58.09 18.26 0.05
CA LEU A 6 -58.46 17.06 -0.75
C LEU A 6 -58.30 17.26 -2.28
N SER A 7 -57.50 16.39 -2.92
CA SER A 7 -57.57 15.81 -4.29
C SER A 7 -56.21 15.14 -4.57
N ALA A 8 -55.96 13.83 -4.67
CA ALA A 8 -56.62 12.66 -5.28
C ALA A 8 -56.61 12.63 -6.83
N LEU A 9 -55.85 11.63 -7.34
CA LEU A 9 -55.99 10.86 -8.60
C LEU A 9 -55.59 11.53 -9.93
N TYR A 10 -54.72 10.89 -10.71
CA TYR A 10 -55.12 9.94 -11.76
C TYR A 10 -53.94 9.07 -12.23
N ALA A 11 -54.20 7.77 -12.33
CA ALA A 11 -53.39 6.78 -13.01
C ALA A 11 -53.82 6.70 -14.48
N THR A 12 -52.87 6.50 -15.40
CA THR A 12 -53.13 5.76 -16.65
C THR A 12 -51.90 4.96 -17.04
N ALA A 13 -52.05 3.65 -16.94
CA ALA A 13 -51.21 2.64 -17.59
C ALA A 13 -51.42 2.69 -19.11
N SER A 14 -50.37 2.43 -19.87
CA SER A 14 -50.48 2.00 -21.28
C SER A 14 -49.64 0.76 -21.48
N LEU A 15 -50.33 -0.38 -21.57
CA LEU A 15 -49.84 -1.59 -22.20
C LEU A 15 -49.86 -1.39 -23.71
N CYS A 16 -48.72 -1.61 -24.38
CA CYS A 16 -48.71 -2.01 -25.78
C CYS A 16 -48.18 -3.44 -25.87
N LEU A 17 -49.12 -4.38 -26.01
CA LEU A 17 -48.89 -5.71 -26.56
C LEU A 17 -48.67 -5.57 -28.07
N ALA A 18 -47.50 -5.98 -28.55
CA ALA A 18 -47.30 -6.31 -29.96
C ALA A 18 -46.83 -7.77 -30.04
N ALA A 19 -47.79 -8.65 -30.29
CA ALA A 19 -47.53 -10.00 -30.75
C ALA A 19 -47.03 -9.92 -32.20
N THR A 20 -45.84 -10.45 -32.48
CA THR A 20 -45.44 -10.79 -33.84
C THR A 20 -45.19 -12.29 -33.91
N ALA A 21 -45.75 -12.85 -34.98
CA ALA A 21 -45.95 -14.26 -35.21
C ALA A 21 -44.64 -15.00 -35.49
N ALA A 22 -44.58 -16.24 -35.00
CA ALA A 22 -43.59 -17.23 -35.38
C ALA A 22 -43.62 -17.48 -36.90
N VAL A 23 -42.49 -17.26 -37.56
CA VAL A 23 -42.23 -17.74 -38.92
C VAL A 23 -41.42 -19.03 -38.80
N VAL A 24 -42.09 -20.13 -39.16
CA VAL A 24 -41.50 -21.47 -39.32
C VAL A 24 -40.77 -21.51 -40.66
N PRO A 25 -39.46 -21.81 -40.74
CA PRO A 25 -38.83 -22.14 -42.01
C PRO A 25 -39.14 -23.59 -42.41
N PRO A 26 -39.30 -23.87 -43.72
CA PRO A 26 -39.62 -25.20 -44.23
C PRO A 26 -38.42 -26.15 -44.11
N SER A 27 -38.73 -27.34 -43.60
CA SER A 27 -37.87 -28.52 -43.53
C SER A 27 -37.76 -29.18 -44.92
N ASP A 28 -36.66 -28.93 -45.63
CA ASP A 28 -36.20 -29.78 -46.73
C ASP A 28 -34.97 -30.58 -46.28
N GLN A 29 -35.21 -31.74 -45.67
CA GLN A 29 -34.19 -32.77 -45.52
C GLN A 29 -34.55 -34.00 -46.35
N LYS A 30 -33.65 -34.27 -47.30
CA LYS A 30 -33.62 -35.42 -48.20
C LYS A 30 -33.21 -36.67 -47.40
N PRO A 31 -33.81 -37.85 -47.64
CA PRO A 31 -33.45 -39.06 -46.90
C PRO A 31 -32.02 -39.51 -47.25
N ILE A 32 -31.19 -39.70 -46.23
CA ILE A 32 -29.87 -40.33 -46.32
C ILE A 32 -30.06 -41.84 -46.12
N THR A 33 -29.60 -42.61 -47.10
CA THR A 33 -29.51 -44.07 -47.11
C THR A 33 -28.42 -44.52 -46.13
N PRO A 34 -28.63 -45.57 -45.31
CA PRO A 34 -27.59 -46.11 -44.44
C PRO A 34 -26.82 -47.19 -45.18
N ASP A 35 -25.55 -46.93 -45.52
CA ASP A 35 -24.58 -47.99 -45.82
C ASP A 35 -23.15 -47.48 -45.58
N GLU A 36 -22.33 -48.40 -45.08
CA GLU A 36 -20.88 -48.34 -44.83
C GLU A 36 -20.39 -47.62 -43.55
N LEU A 37 -20.30 -48.42 -42.48
CA LEU A 37 -19.37 -48.25 -41.37
C LEU A 37 -17.93 -48.57 -41.84
N PRO A 38 -16.96 -47.64 -41.75
CA PRO A 38 -15.55 -47.98 -41.82
C PRO A 38 -15.02 -48.34 -40.43
N GLU A 39 -14.13 -49.33 -40.43
CA GLU A 39 -13.36 -49.84 -39.30
C GLU A 39 -12.74 -48.75 -38.41
N SER A 40 -12.81 -49.01 -37.11
CA SER A 40 -12.12 -48.31 -36.04
C SER A 40 -10.62 -48.15 -36.31
N ALA A 41 -10.20 -46.90 -36.55
CA ALA A 41 -8.81 -46.48 -36.43
C ALA A 41 -8.45 -46.24 -34.95
N PRO A 42 -7.20 -46.48 -34.54
CA PRO A 42 -6.78 -46.38 -33.14
C PRO A 42 -6.85 -44.94 -32.63
N ASP A 43 -7.30 -44.78 -31.38
CA ASP A 43 -7.36 -43.52 -30.63
C ASP A 43 -5.99 -42.82 -30.62
N HIS A 44 -5.77 -41.94 -31.60
CA HIS A 44 -4.80 -40.87 -31.47
C HIS A 44 -5.41 -39.84 -30.53
N VAL A 45 -4.95 -39.84 -29.28
CA VAL A 45 -5.14 -38.70 -28.38
C VAL A 45 -4.47 -37.50 -29.06
N VAL A 46 -5.26 -36.72 -29.77
CA VAL A 46 -4.87 -35.39 -30.21
C VAL A 46 -4.76 -34.58 -28.93
N VAL A 47 -3.55 -34.41 -28.44
CA VAL A 47 -3.24 -33.33 -27.50
C VAL A 47 -3.46 -32.06 -28.30
N VAL A 48 -4.70 -31.55 -28.25
CA VAL A 48 -4.98 -30.20 -28.74
C VAL A 48 -4.23 -29.31 -27.78
N ASP A 49 -3.17 -28.69 -28.29
CA ASP A 49 -2.42 -27.64 -27.61
C ASP A 49 -3.38 -26.44 -27.50
N ASN A 50 -4.32 -26.53 -26.55
CA ASN A 50 -5.22 -25.44 -26.18
C ASN A 50 -4.39 -24.44 -25.39
N GLY A 51 -3.45 -23.78 -26.06
CA GLY A 51 -2.78 -22.61 -25.51
C GLY A 51 -3.85 -21.63 -25.07
N ALA A 52 -3.72 -21.10 -23.86
CA ALA A 52 -4.63 -20.09 -23.34
C ALA A 52 -4.73 -18.96 -24.36
N ALA A 53 -5.94 -18.67 -24.84
CA ALA A 53 -6.16 -17.56 -25.75
C ALA A 53 -6.04 -16.26 -24.96
N ALA A 54 -5.23 -15.32 -25.45
CA ALA A 54 -5.13 -13.97 -24.91
C ALA A 54 -6.42 -13.17 -25.18
N ALA A 55 -6.77 -12.25 -24.29
CA ALA A 55 -7.85 -11.30 -24.53
C ALA A 55 -7.45 -10.36 -25.66
N LYS A 56 -8.42 -9.91 -26.45
CA LYS A 56 -8.21 -8.87 -27.46
C LYS A 56 -8.99 -7.62 -27.09
N ILE A 57 -8.27 -6.54 -26.82
CA ILE A 57 -8.82 -5.29 -26.30
C ILE A 57 -8.50 -4.17 -27.29
N MET A 58 -9.51 -3.42 -27.70
CA MET A 58 -9.34 -2.18 -28.46
C MET A 58 -9.33 -0.99 -27.51
N LEU A 59 -8.29 -0.16 -27.63
CA LEU A 59 -8.20 1.14 -26.99
C LEU A 59 -8.50 2.22 -28.03
N PHE A 60 -9.52 3.02 -27.75
CA PHE A 60 -9.93 4.15 -28.56
C PHE A 60 -9.26 5.42 -28.05
N PRO A 61 -9.26 6.50 -28.84
CA PRO A 61 -8.61 7.73 -28.44
C PRO A 61 -9.12 8.25 -27.08
N ALA A 62 -8.18 8.59 -26.19
CA ALA A 62 -8.45 8.93 -24.79
C ALA A 62 -8.26 10.42 -24.48
N SER A 63 -8.64 10.83 -23.26
CA SER A 63 -8.31 12.14 -22.70
C SER A 63 -7.58 12.00 -21.37
N ARG A 64 -6.60 12.89 -21.15
CA ARG A 64 -5.98 13.12 -19.84
C ARG A 64 -6.51 14.38 -19.15
N THR A 65 -7.41 15.12 -19.81
CA THR A 65 -8.17 16.23 -19.23
C THR A 65 -9.48 15.71 -18.66
N TYR A 66 -9.85 16.22 -17.48
CA TYR A 66 -11.04 15.77 -16.75
C TYR A 66 -12.30 15.95 -17.62
N PRO A 67 -13.27 15.02 -17.59
CA PRO A 67 -14.41 15.10 -18.51
C PRO A 67 -15.25 16.36 -18.36
N ASP A 68 -15.38 16.92 -17.16
CA ASP A 68 -16.13 18.19 -16.95
C ASP A 68 -15.37 19.39 -17.53
N ASP A 69 -14.05 19.42 -17.41
CA ASP A 69 -13.22 20.47 -18.02
C ASP A 69 -13.33 20.44 -19.55
N LEU A 70 -13.38 19.25 -20.15
CA LEU A 70 -13.63 19.11 -21.59
C LEU A 70 -15.00 19.68 -21.97
N ARG A 71 -16.04 19.40 -21.18
CA ARG A 71 -17.38 19.94 -21.40
C ARG A 71 -17.36 21.47 -21.34
N ASP A 72 -16.69 22.05 -20.36
CA ASP A 72 -16.54 23.50 -20.19
C ASP A 72 -15.75 24.15 -21.34
N MET A 73 -14.79 23.43 -21.91
CA MET A 73 -14.05 23.83 -23.11
C MET A 73 -14.87 23.67 -24.42
N GLY A 74 -16.10 23.17 -24.35
CA GLY A 74 -16.91 22.85 -25.53
C GLY A 74 -16.32 21.71 -26.37
N LYS A 75 -15.57 20.81 -25.72
CA LYS A 75 -14.99 19.60 -26.32
C LYS A 75 -15.79 18.38 -25.88
N THR A 76 -15.85 17.38 -26.74
CA THR A 76 -16.45 16.08 -26.45
C THR A 76 -15.44 14.99 -26.78
N LEU A 77 -15.39 13.96 -25.94
CA LEU A 77 -14.74 12.72 -26.30
C LEU A 77 -15.74 11.89 -27.11
N PRO A 78 -15.40 11.47 -28.34
CA PRO A 78 -16.17 10.43 -29.00
C PRO A 78 -16.06 9.15 -28.17
N GLY A 79 -17.18 8.43 -27.99
CA GLY A 79 -17.12 7.04 -27.52
C GLY A 79 -16.52 6.15 -28.60
N CYS A 80 -16.44 4.84 -28.38
CA CYS A 80 -15.80 3.97 -29.36
C CYS A 80 -16.46 4.04 -30.75
N SER A 81 -15.74 4.62 -31.71
CA SER A 81 -16.13 4.67 -33.12
C SER A 81 -15.18 3.79 -33.91
N GLU A 82 -15.71 2.90 -34.75
CA GLU A 82 -14.87 2.05 -35.63
C GLU A 82 -14.10 2.86 -36.69
N GLU A 83 -14.40 4.15 -36.84
CA GLU A 83 -13.68 5.08 -37.71
C GLU A 83 -12.42 5.69 -37.06
N ASP A 84 -12.25 5.53 -35.74
CA ASP A 84 -11.12 6.09 -35.02
C ASP A 84 -9.83 5.28 -35.20
N ASP A 85 -8.68 5.93 -35.03
CA ASP A 85 -7.39 5.25 -34.92
C ASP A 85 -7.31 4.49 -33.59
N VAL A 86 -7.51 3.17 -33.65
CA VAL A 86 -7.54 2.27 -32.49
C VAL A 86 -6.23 1.52 -32.31
N GLU A 87 -5.84 1.31 -31.05
CA GLU A 87 -4.78 0.38 -30.68
C GLU A 87 -5.40 -0.96 -30.26
N VAL A 88 -4.87 -2.08 -30.74
CA VAL A 88 -5.33 -3.42 -30.34
C VAL A 88 -4.27 -4.08 -29.47
N ILE A 89 -4.63 -4.32 -28.21
CA ILE A 89 -3.79 -4.99 -27.23
C ILE A 89 -4.22 -6.46 -27.10
N HIS A 90 -3.23 -7.33 -26.92
CA HIS A 90 -3.43 -8.74 -26.56
C HIS A 90 -3.00 -8.88 -25.10
N LEU A 91 -3.93 -9.29 -24.23
CA LEU A 91 -3.70 -9.37 -22.78
C LEU A 91 -3.88 -10.81 -22.32
N ASP A 92 -2.79 -11.43 -21.87
CA ASP A 92 -2.83 -12.78 -21.29
C ASP A 92 -3.57 -12.78 -19.94
N THR A 93 -4.02 -13.97 -19.50
CA THR A 93 -4.57 -14.12 -18.15
C THR A 93 -3.50 -13.82 -17.11
N ASP A 94 -3.92 -13.29 -15.96
CA ASP A 94 -3.05 -12.94 -14.83
C ASP A 94 -2.02 -11.83 -15.13
N VAL A 95 -2.15 -11.14 -16.28
CA VAL A 95 -1.43 -9.91 -16.63
C VAL A 95 -2.33 -8.70 -16.36
N CYS A 96 -1.81 -7.72 -15.65
CA CYS A 96 -2.53 -6.48 -15.37
C CYS A 96 -2.31 -5.46 -16.49
N LEU A 97 -3.40 -4.99 -17.11
CA LEU A 97 -3.39 -3.85 -18.01
C LEU A 97 -3.71 -2.58 -17.22
N SER A 98 -2.83 -1.59 -17.22
CA SER A 98 -3.02 -0.30 -16.51
C SER A 98 -3.04 0.88 -17.46
N GLY A 99 -3.86 1.89 -17.21
CA GLY A 99 -3.91 3.12 -18.01
C GLY A 99 -3.86 4.40 -17.18
N GLU A 100 -3.29 5.44 -17.80
CA GLU A 100 -3.09 6.77 -17.22
C GLU A 100 -3.81 7.83 -18.05
N TYR A 101 -5.13 7.69 -18.07
CA TYR A 101 -6.07 8.55 -18.78
C TYR A 101 -7.48 8.26 -18.27
N TYR A 102 -8.40 9.21 -18.48
CA TYR A 102 -9.79 9.00 -18.09
C TYR A 102 -10.42 7.90 -18.92
N MET A 103 -10.81 6.84 -18.23
CA MET A 103 -11.56 5.75 -18.81
C MET A 103 -13.04 6.15 -18.96
N ARG A 104 -13.44 6.46 -20.19
CA ARG A 104 -14.80 6.86 -20.53
C ARG A 104 -15.12 6.47 -21.96
N ASP A 105 -15.90 5.40 -22.14
CA ASP A 105 -16.36 4.89 -23.43
C ASP A 105 -15.22 4.66 -24.47
N ASN A 106 -14.00 4.37 -24.01
CA ASN A 106 -12.82 4.31 -24.87
C ASN A 106 -12.03 2.98 -24.78
N VAL A 107 -12.60 1.96 -24.15
CA VAL A 107 -12.04 0.61 -24.12
C VAL A 107 -13.11 -0.38 -24.51
N LYS A 108 -12.81 -1.28 -25.44
CA LYS A 108 -13.75 -2.30 -25.94
C LYS A 108 -13.08 -3.67 -25.90
N VAL A 109 -13.70 -4.63 -25.24
CA VAL A 109 -13.26 -6.02 -25.26
C VAL A 109 -13.85 -6.68 -26.51
N LEU A 110 -12.98 -7.18 -27.39
CA LEU A 110 -13.39 -7.89 -28.61
C LEU A 110 -13.47 -9.39 -28.38
N GLU A 111 -12.50 -9.94 -27.66
CA GLU A 111 -12.38 -11.36 -27.40
C GLU A 111 -11.92 -11.52 -25.95
N SER A 112 -12.60 -12.39 -25.20
CA SER A 112 -12.24 -12.74 -23.83
C SER A 112 -11.19 -13.86 -23.83
N PRO A 113 -10.25 -13.85 -22.88
CA PRO A 113 -9.30 -14.95 -22.78
C PRO A 113 -9.97 -16.20 -22.20
N SER A 114 -9.29 -17.34 -22.32
CA SER A 114 -9.68 -18.58 -21.67
C SER A 114 -8.56 -19.07 -20.76
N CYS A 115 -8.91 -19.55 -19.57
CA CYS A 115 -7.95 -20.19 -18.68
C CYS A 115 -7.38 -21.48 -19.29
N ALA A 116 -6.20 -21.91 -18.83
CA ALA A 116 -5.54 -23.12 -19.35
C ALA A 116 -6.39 -24.40 -19.20
N ASN A 117 -7.27 -24.45 -18.20
CA ASN A 117 -8.23 -25.53 -17.97
C ASN A 117 -9.53 -25.39 -18.81
N GLY A 118 -9.64 -24.38 -19.67
CA GLY A 118 -10.83 -24.04 -20.46
C GLY A 118 -11.92 -23.30 -19.68
N SER A 119 -11.71 -22.97 -18.39
CA SER A 119 -12.67 -22.15 -17.64
C SER A 119 -12.64 -20.70 -18.09
N ARG A 120 -13.72 -19.98 -17.80
CA ARG A 120 -13.82 -18.55 -18.06
C ARG A 120 -13.09 -17.79 -16.96
N PRO A 121 -12.21 -16.85 -17.29
CA PRO A 121 -11.56 -16.02 -16.28
C PRO A 121 -12.54 -15.01 -15.68
N THR A 122 -12.28 -14.61 -14.45
CA THR A 122 -12.96 -13.49 -13.81
C THR A 122 -12.30 -12.19 -14.26
N PHE A 123 -13.07 -11.30 -14.87
CA PHE A 123 -12.64 -9.95 -15.17
C PHE A 123 -12.71 -9.10 -13.91
N MET A 124 -11.62 -8.43 -13.57
CA MET A 124 -11.51 -7.55 -12.42
C MET A 124 -11.06 -6.16 -12.86
N PHE A 125 -11.65 -5.13 -12.26
CA PHE A 125 -11.36 -3.72 -12.55
C PHE A 125 -11.08 -2.92 -11.29
N TYR A 126 -10.05 -2.07 -11.34
CA TYR A 126 -9.54 -1.28 -10.22
C TYR A 126 -9.39 0.19 -10.62
N GLN A 127 -9.60 1.09 -9.67
CA GLN A 127 -9.36 2.54 -9.82
C GLN A 127 -7.93 2.92 -9.38
N SER A 128 -6.95 2.13 -9.81
CA SER A 128 -5.55 2.25 -9.43
C SER A 128 -4.68 1.61 -10.50
N ARG A 129 -3.37 1.85 -10.48
CA ARG A 129 -2.42 1.09 -11.32
C ARG A 129 -2.15 -0.29 -10.74
N GLY A 130 -1.75 -1.20 -11.61
CA GLY A 130 -1.20 -2.49 -11.21
C GLY A 130 -2.18 -3.49 -10.62
N CYS A 131 -3.49 -3.29 -10.78
CA CYS A 131 -4.54 -4.20 -10.34
C CYS A 131 -4.46 -4.44 -8.82
N THR A 132 -4.24 -3.35 -8.08
CA THR A 132 -4.08 -3.35 -6.63
C THR A 132 -5.17 -2.53 -5.95
N GLY A 133 -5.38 -2.75 -4.65
CA GLY A 133 -6.33 -1.95 -3.88
C GLY A 133 -7.79 -2.38 -4.06
N SER A 134 -8.72 -1.45 -3.89
CA SER A 134 -10.16 -1.78 -3.88
C SER A 134 -10.66 -2.14 -5.29
N LEU A 135 -11.05 -3.40 -5.44
CA LEU A 135 -11.78 -3.89 -6.59
C LEU A 135 -13.09 -3.09 -6.77
N LEU A 136 -13.25 -2.44 -7.92
CA LEU A 136 -14.47 -1.70 -8.25
C LEU A 136 -15.54 -2.64 -8.83
N HIS A 137 -15.13 -3.52 -9.75
CA HIS A 137 -16.01 -4.51 -10.37
C HIS A 137 -15.31 -5.84 -10.58
N ALA A 138 -16.01 -6.94 -10.30
CA ALA A 138 -15.65 -8.28 -10.75
C ALA A 138 -16.81 -8.91 -11.51
N MET A 139 -16.51 -9.53 -12.65
CA MET A 139 -17.50 -10.15 -13.52
C MET A 139 -16.99 -11.49 -14.04
N GLN A 140 -17.77 -12.55 -13.87
CA GLN A 140 -17.47 -13.89 -14.39
C GLN A 140 -17.97 -14.11 -15.83
N ASN A 141 -18.92 -13.28 -16.29
CA ASN A 141 -19.52 -13.39 -17.62
C ASN A 141 -19.20 -12.17 -18.49
N ILE A 142 -17.93 -12.02 -18.87
CA ILE A 142 -17.47 -10.91 -19.72
C ILE A 142 -18.10 -10.94 -21.13
N ASP A 143 -18.68 -12.06 -21.56
CA ASP A 143 -19.34 -12.16 -22.87
C ASP A 143 -20.47 -11.13 -23.04
N GLU A 144 -21.08 -10.67 -21.93
CA GLU A 144 -22.09 -9.60 -21.94
C GLU A 144 -21.51 -8.23 -22.27
N LEU A 145 -20.21 -8.03 -22.01
CA LEU A 145 -19.47 -6.81 -22.30
C LEU A 145 -18.79 -6.85 -23.67
N THR A 146 -18.56 -8.04 -24.23
CA THR A 146 -17.90 -8.21 -25.52
C THR A 146 -18.65 -7.46 -26.62
N GLY A 147 -17.93 -6.59 -27.32
CA GLY A 147 -18.50 -5.76 -28.39
C GLY A 147 -19.20 -4.48 -27.91
N SER A 148 -19.31 -4.24 -26.60
CA SER A 148 -19.73 -2.95 -26.03
C SER A 148 -18.54 -2.10 -25.60
N CYS A 149 -18.70 -0.77 -25.67
CA CYS A 149 -17.76 0.14 -25.02
C CYS A 149 -17.89 -0.03 -23.52
N LEU A 150 -16.77 -0.34 -22.88
CA LEU A 150 -16.72 -0.41 -21.45
C LEU A 150 -16.84 0.98 -20.84
N TRP A 151 -17.58 1.01 -19.74
CA TRP A 151 -17.71 2.12 -18.80
C TRP A 151 -18.24 3.41 -19.40
N SER A 152 -19.57 3.40 -19.58
CA SER A 152 -20.35 4.62 -19.73
C SER A 152 -20.38 5.42 -18.44
N GLU A 153 -20.74 6.71 -18.55
CA GLU A 153 -20.96 7.62 -17.42
C GLU A 153 -22.01 7.08 -16.42
N GLU A 154 -22.86 6.14 -16.83
CA GLU A 154 -23.83 5.46 -15.95
C GLU A 154 -23.22 4.31 -15.13
N ALA A 155 -22.15 3.69 -15.64
CA ALA A 155 -21.52 2.52 -15.02
C ALA A 155 -20.50 2.89 -13.93
N ILE A 156 -19.83 4.03 -14.06
CA ILE A 156 -18.86 4.53 -13.07
C ILE A 156 -19.28 5.94 -12.62
N SER A 157 -19.63 6.08 -11.34
CA SER A 157 -20.08 7.36 -10.77
C SER A 157 -19.00 8.45 -10.72
N VAL A 158 -17.72 8.06 -10.70
CA VAL A 158 -16.58 8.97 -10.69
C VAL A 158 -15.54 8.47 -11.69
N PRO A 159 -15.28 9.19 -12.80
CA PRO A 159 -14.29 8.79 -13.78
C PRO A 159 -12.91 8.73 -13.10
N SER A 160 -12.21 7.60 -13.26
CA SER A 160 -10.88 7.41 -12.68
C SER A 160 -9.81 7.79 -13.70
N TYR A 161 -8.83 8.59 -13.28
CA TYR A 161 -7.66 8.90 -14.11
C TYR A 161 -6.71 7.71 -14.20
N TYR A 162 -6.49 7.04 -13.07
CA TYR A 162 -5.76 5.79 -13.00
C TYR A 162 -6.74 4.64 -12.96
N TRP A 163 -6.49 3.63 -13.78
CA TRP A 163 -7.31 2.44 -13.79
C TRP A 163 -6.48 1.24 -14.20
N SER A 164 -6.94 0.06 -13.82
CA SER A 164 -6.35 -1.18 -14.29
C SER A 164 -7.36 -2.30 -14.33
N LEU A 165 -7.10 -3.28 -15.20
CA LEU A 165 -7.93 -4.46 -15.36
C LEU A 165 -7.07 -5.72 -15.50
N ILE A 166 -7.65 -6.86 -15.13
CA ILE A 166 -7.01 -8.17 -15.22
C ILE A 166 -8.07 -9.26 -15.44
N TYR A 167 -7.68 -10.30 -16.17
CA TYR A 167 -8.45 -11.53 -16.30
C TYR A 167 -7.81 -12.60 -15.42
N ARG A 168 -8.49 -13.01 -14.34
CA ARG A 168 -7.99 -13.99 -13.38
C ARG A 168 -8.54 -15.37 -13.61
N CYS A 169 -7.67 -16.36 -13.57
CA CYS A 169 -8.05 -17.77 -13.62
C CYS A 169 -8.12 -18.45 -12.25
N ASP A 170 -7.63 -17.76 -11.21
CA ASP A 170 -7.67 -18.17 -9.83
C ASP A 170 -8.70 -17.36 -9.01
N ASP A 171 -8.87 -17.74 -7.75
CA ASP A 171 -9.69 -17.00 -6.78
C ASP A 171 -8.86 -15.89 -6.08
N GLU A 172 -7.66 -15.56 -6.59
CA GLU A 172 -6.80 -14.54 -6.00
C GLU A 172 -7.24 -13.14 -6.43
N VAL A 173 -7.45 -12.26 -5.44
CA VAL A 173 -8.15 -10.98 -5.66
C VAL A 173 -7.20 -9.79 -5.81
N ASP A 174 -5.89 -9.96 -5.61
CA ASP A 174 -4.97 -8.83 -5.38
C ASP A 174 -3.66 -8.94 -6.17
N GLY A 175 -3.43 -7.99 -7.10
CA GLY A 175 -2.14 -7.65 -7.70
C GLY A 175 -1.59 -8.65 -8.73
N ALA A 176 -1.15 -8.19 -9.89
CA ALA A 176 -0.60 -9.09 -10.92
C ALA A 176 0.92 -9.27 -10.79
N ALA A 177 1.43 -10.43 -11.21
CA ALA A 177 2.88 -10.63 -11.34
C ALA A 177 3.46 -9.89 -12.56
N HIS A 178 2.64 -9.71 -13.59
CA HIS A 178 3.02 -9.07 -14.84
C HIS A 178 2.13 -7.87 -15.13
N HIS A 179 2.72 -6.84 -15.72
CA HIS A 179 2.06 -5.59 -16.01
C HIS A 179 2.28 -5.19 -17.47
N GLN A 180 1.25 -4.58 -18.04
CA GLN A 180 1.26 -3.98 -19.35
C GLN A 180 0.57 -2.62 -19.29
N ASP A 181 1.12 -1.65 -20.03
CA ASP A 181 0.54 -0.31 -20.11
C ASP A 181 -0.43 -0.19 -21.29
N ALA A 182 -1.55 0.47 -21.06
CA ALA A 182 -2.51 0.89 -22.06
C ALA A 182 -2.14 2.30 -22.55
N ILE A 183 -1.72 2.43 -23.81
CA ILE A 183 -1.18 3.68 -24.37
C ILE A 183 -1.96 4.09 -25.64
N PRO A 184 -3.25 4.44 -25.53
CA PRO A 184 -4.02 4.88 -26.68
C PRO A 184 -3.52 6.22 -27.21
N THR A 185 -3.97 6.56 -28.43
CA THR A 185 -3.90 7.93 -28.94
C THR A 185 -4.60 8.89 -27.96
N VAL A 186 -3.93 9.96 -27.53
CA VAL A 186 -4.52 10.96 -26.61
C VAL A 186 -4.98 12.18 -27.41
N LEU A 187 -6.29 12.46 -27.44
CA LEU A 187 -6.87 13.61 -28.16
C LEU A 187 -6.70 14.91 -27.39
N TYR A 188 -6.89 14.84 -26.07
CA TYR A 188 -6.83 16.00 -25.18
C TYR A 188 -5.91 15.68 -24.01
N GLN A 189 -4.91 16.52 -23.81
CA GLN A 189 -3.94 16.38 -22.74
C GLN A 189 -3.75 17.71 -22.03
N ASN A 190 -3.43 17.61 -20.75
CA ASN A 190 -3.01 18.77 -19.97
C ASN A 190 -1.67 19.28 -20.50
N VAL A 191 -1.33 20.53 -20.18
CA VAL A 191 -0.06 21.12 -20.60
C VAL A 191 1.08 20.31 -20.00
N ALA A 192 1.90 19.69 -20.84
CA ALA A 192 3.05 18.90 -20.40
C ALA A 192 4.01 19.76 -19.57
N GLY A 193 4.52 19.20 -18.48
CA GLY A 193 5.39 19.92 -17.55
C GLY A 193 4.66 20.94 -16.66
N ALA A 194 3.32 20.97 -16.65
CA ALA A 194 2.59 21.87 -15.77
C ALA A 194 2.91 21.57 -14.29
N PRO A 195 3.23 22.59 -13.48
CA PRO A 195 3.45 22.40 -12.05
C PRO A 195 2.16 21.94 -11.38
N GLY A 196 2.31 21.14 -10.34
CA GLY A 196 1.24 20.86 -9.39
C GLY A 196 1.32 21.81 -8.21
N SER A 197 0.38 21.69 -7.28
CA SER A 197 0.40 22.46 -6.05
C SER A 197 -0.04 21.63 -4.86
N VAL A 198 0.75 21.67 -3.80
CA VAL A 198 0.47 21.00 -2.52
C VAL A 198 0.39 22.04 -1.42
N ARG A 199 -0.63 21.93 -0.56
CA ARG A 199 -0.75 22.70 0.66
C ARG A 199 -0.36 21.84 1.84
N TYR A 200 0.53 22.39 2.67
CA TYR A 200 1.03 21.73 3.87
C TYR A 200 0.22 22.15 5.08
N HIS A 201 -0.23 21.19 5.86
CA HIS A 201 -1.01 21.43 7.07
C HIS A 201 -0.23 20.97 8.30
N HIS A 202 -0.29 21.78 9.36
CA HIS A 202 0.30 21.46 10.67
C HIS A 202 -0.82 21.28 11.68
N GLY A 203 -0.82 20.15 12.38
CA GLY A 203 -1.83 19.79 13.37
C GLY A 203 -2.50 18.46 13.05
N THR A 204 -2.69 17.65 14.09
CA THR A 204 -3.36 16.34 13.99
C THR A 204 -4.89 16.45 13.86
N THR A 205 -5.46 17.65 13.88
CA THR A 205 -6.90 17.88 13.89
C THR A 205 -7.46 17.92 12.49
N VAL A 206 -8.14 16.84 12.11
CA VAL A 206 -9.12 16.81 11.02
C VAL A 206 -10.30 17.69 11.45
N PRO A 207 -10.86 18.55 10.58
CA PRO A 207 -10.58 18.71 9.15
C PRO A 207 -9.55 19.83 8.83
N CYS A 208 -8.92 19.74 7.66
CA CYS A 208 -8.06 20.79 7.09
C CYS A 208 -8.80 22.09 6.70
N HIS A 209 -10.05 22.22 7.17
CA HIS A 209 -10.91 23.37 6.98
C HIS A 209 -10.91 24.35 8.15
N ASP A 210 -10.27 24.01 9.28
CA ASP A 210 -10.24 24.94 10.40
C ASP A 210 -9.28 26.12 10.11
N GLU A 211 -9.70 27.28 10.57
CA GLU A 211 -9.31 28.68 10.27
C GLU A 211 -7.80 29.00 10.16
N PHE A 212 -6.92 28.05 10.44
CA PHE A 212 -5.46 28.11 10.28
C PHE A 212 -4.97 27.84 8.84
N ALA A 213 -5.76 27.17 7.98
CA ALA A 213 -5.40 26.97 6.56
C ALA A 213 -5.35 28.29 5.76
N ASN A 214 -6.09 29.32 6.21
CA ASN A 214 -6.24 30.60 5.52
C ASN A 214 -4.99 31.51 5.57
N MET A 215 -3.89 31.11 6.21
CA MET A 215 -2.70 31.95 6.35
C MET A 215 -1.44 31.42 5.65
N ARG A 216 -1.47 30.24 5.03
CA ARG A 216 -0.30 29.71 4.32
C ARG A 216 -0.61 29.47 2.84
N PRO A 217 0.12 30.11 1.92
CA PRO A 217 -0.08 29.88 0.49
C PRO A 217 0.22 28.41 0.16
N ALA A 218 -0.55 27.83 -0.77
CA ALA A 218 -0.18 26.56 -1.38
C ALA A 218 1.21 26.71 -2.01
N SER A 219 2.05 25.68 -1.87
CA SER A 219 3.33 25.65 -2.55
C SER A 219 3.13 25.04 -3.92
N GLU A 220 3.38 25.82 -4.96
CA GLU A 220 3.53 25.28 -6.31
C GLU A 220 4.83 24.47 -6.37
N LEU A 221 4.73 23.25 -6.91
CA LEU A 221 5.79 22.27 -7.07
C LEU A 221 5.82 21.83 -8.53
N GLU A 222 6.93 22.10 -9.21
CA GLU A 222 7.18 21.48 -10.50
C GLU A 222 7.44 19.97 -10.32
N PRO A 223 7.15 19.11 -11.30
CA PRO A 223 7.58 17.71 -11.24
C PRO A 223 9.10 17.60 -11.03
N GLY A 224 9.52 16.80 -10.05
CA GLY A 224 10.91 16.69 -9.64
C GLY A 224 11.38 17.73 -8.62
N ASP A 225 10.59 18.78 -8.35
CA ASP A 225 10.90 19.73 -7.28
C ASP A 225 10.42 19.19 -5.94
N CYS A 226 11.39 18.84 -5.11
CA CYS A 226 11.15 18.53 -3.70
C CYS A 226 10.99 19.83 -2.91
N ARG A 227 9.89 19.95 -2.14
CA ARG A 227 9.81 20.99 -1.10
C ARG A 227 9.46 20.41 0.26
N TRP A 228 10.01 21.11 1.24
CA TRP A 228 9.79 20.92 2.67
C TRP A 228 8.99 22.10 3.21
N PRO A 229 7.93 21.89 4.02
CA PRO A 229 7.37 22.98 4.81
C PRO A 229 8.42 23.51 5.79
N TRP A 230 9.01 24.65 5.48
CA TRP A 230 9.99 25.30 6.36
C TRP A 230 9.32 25.63 7.70
N GLY A 231 9.69 24.89 8.75
CA GLY A 231 9.33 25.21 10.14
C GLY A 231 8.59 24.14 10.93
N SER A 232 8.13 23.05 10.32
CA SER A 232 7.70 21.86 11.07
C SER A 232 8.81 20.82 11.07
N GLY A 233 8.96 20.06 12.15
CA GLY A 233 9.87 18.91 12.21
C GLY A 233 9.32 17.66 11.53
N SER A 234 8.08 17.71 11.05
CA SER A 234 7.31 16.61 10.48
C SER A 234 6.28 17.11 9.45
N LEU A 235 5.96 16.27 8.48
CA LEU A 235 4.80 16.41 7.59
C LEU A 235 3.64 15.60 8.19
N GLU A 236 2.60 16.27 8.68
CA GLU A 236 1.46 15.58 9.32
C GLU A 236 0.33 15.30 8.33
N SER A 237 -0.02 16.30 7.51
CA SER A 237 -0.98 16.16 6.43
C SER A 237 -0.63 17.06 5.25
N ILE A 238 -1.04 16.61 4.07
CA ILE A 238 -0.96 17.38 2.83
C ILE A 238 -2.32 17.42 2.17
N GLU A 239 -2.53 18.46 1.38
CA GLU A 239 -3.68 18.60 0.49
C GLU A 239 -3.12 18.83 -0.90
N VAL A 240 -3.43 17.95 -1.84
CA VAL A 240 -3.06 18.16 -3.24
C VAL A 240 -4.13 19.04 -3.85
N VAL A 241 -3.81 20.30 -4.11
CA VAL A 241 -4.75 21.29 -4.66
C VAL A 241 -4.82 21.17 -6.19
N SER A 242 -3.68 20.85 -6.81
CA SER A 242 -3.63 20.50 -8.23
C SER A 242 -2.52 19.49 -8.47
N PRO A 243 -2.73 18.49 -9.33
CA PRO A 243 -1.70 17.52 -9.64
C PRO A 243 -0.70 18.10 -10.64
N ALA A 244 0.58 17.72 -10.54
CA ALA A 244 1.55 18.10 -11.57
C ALA A 244 1.41 17.22 -12.81
N VAL A 245 1.89 17.72 -13.96
CA VAL A 245 1.85 17.02 -15.24
C VAL A 245 3.27 16.82 -15.74
N CYS A 246 3.61 15.58 -16.06
CA CYS A 246 4.90 15.17 -16.57
C CYS A 246 5.15 15.67 -18.00
N ASN A 247 6.40 15.61 -18.45
CA ASN A 247 6.78 16.05 -19.81
C ASN A 247 6.17 15.20 -20.93
N ASN A 248 5.82 13.94 -20.63
CA ASN A 248 5.06 13.04 -21.51
C ASN A 248 3.54 13.28 -21.44
N GLY A 249 3.08 14.28 -20.67
CA GLY A 249 1.69 14.63 -20.46
C GLY A 249 0.93 13.73 -19.47
N THR A 250 1.57 12.75 -18.81
CA THR A 250 0.94 11.95 -17.75
C THR A 250 0.84 12.76 -16.47
N ARG A 251 -0.07 12.37 -15.58
CA ARG A 251 -0.16 12.96 -14.25
C ARG A 251 0.98 12.44 -13.38
N ALA A 252 1.62 13.35 -12.66
CA ALA A 252 2.66 12.98 -11.72
C ALA A 252 2.07 12.28 -10.48
N GLN A 253 2.78 11.29 -9.98
CA GLN A 253 2.54 10.69 -8.66
C GLN A 253 3.07 11.60 -7.57
N VAL A 254 2.62 11.41 -6.34
CA VAL A 254 3.18 12.09 -5.18
C VAL A 254 4.10 11.13 -4.43
N ILE A 255 5.36 11.50 -4.24
CA ILE A 255 6.31 10.73 -3.43
C ILE A 255 6.50 11.40 -2.08
N LEU A 256 6.47 10.59 -1.03
CA LEU A 256 6.74 10.99 0.35
C LEU A 256 8.17 10.58 0.74
N TYR A 257 8.96 11.53 1.23
CA TYR A 257 10.36 11.24 1.60
C TYR A 257 10.54 11.15 3.09
N GLU A 258 11.24 10.13 3.55
CA GLU A 258 11.49 9.90 4.98
C GLU A 258 12.57 10.83 5.55
N ASP A 259 13.54 11.16 4.70
CA ASP A 259 14.58 12.13 4.95
C ASP A 259 14.64 13.14 3.78
N ILE A 260 14.84 14.40 4.12
CA ILE A 260 15.04 15.49 3.17
C ILE A 260 16.52 15.88 3.06
N GLY A 261 17.42 15.13 3.69
CA GLY A 261 18.84 15.48 3.76
C GLY A 261 19.07 16.73 4.61
N LYS A 262 20.27 17.33 4.49
CA LYS A 262 20.62 18.53 5.27
C LYS A 262 20.05 19.80 4.62
N PRO A 263 19.38 20.69 5.37
CA PRO A 263 18.86 21.94 4.84
C PRO A 263 19.98 22.81 4.24
N GLY A 264 19.73 23.36 3.05
CA GLY A 264 20.68 24.21 2.32
C GLY A 264 21.61 23.47 1.34
N LEU A 265 21.32 22.21 1.02
CA LEU A 265 22.01 21.46 -0.03
C LEU A 265 21.05 21.03 -1.14
N ASP A 266 21.58 20.90 -2.36
CA ASP A 266 20.90 20.44 -3.57
C ASP A 266 20.42 18.96 -3.50
N TYR A 267 20.46 18.35 -2.32
CA TYR A 267 20.12 16.93 -2.07
C TYR A 267 18.81 16.79 -1.27
N MET A 268 17.90 17.77 -1.37
CA MET A 268 16.57 17.63 -0.75
C MET A 268 15.85 16.39 -1.30
N CYS A 269 15.03 15.74 -0.46
CA CYS A 269 14.40 14.45 -0.77
C CYS A 269 15.42 13.34 -1.11
N ASN A 270 16.46 13.20 -0.28
CA ASN A 270 17.50 12.19 -0.44
C ASN A 270 18.14 12.16 -1.85
N GLY A 271 18.31 13.32 -2.49
CA GLY A 271 18.85 13.42 -3.84
C GLY A 271 17.98 12.77 -4.93
N GLY A 272 16.69 12.57 -4.65
CA GLY A 272 15.72 11.90 -5.52
C GLY A 272 15.54 10.41 -5.22
N ASP A 273 16.37 9.83 -4.36
CA ASP A 273 16.34 8.39 -4.09
C ASP A 273 15.14 8.06 -3.18
N ILE A 274 14.22 7.27 -3.72
CA ILE A 274 13.03 6.80 -3.02
C ILE A 274 13.48 5.80 -1.96
N THR A 275 13.57 6.22 -0.71
CA THR A 275 13.96 5.35 0.41
C THR A 275 12.83 4.44 0.87
N LEU A 276 11.63 4.60 0.30
CA LEU A 276 10.41 3.94 0.72
C LEU A 276 9.62 3.51 -0.52
N GLU A 277 9.65 2.23 -0.89
CA GLU A 277 8.92 1.71 -2.05
C GLU A 277 7.40 2.01 -1.98
N ASN A 278 6.83 2.11 -0.77
CA ASN A 278 5.41 2.43 -0.57
C ASN A 278 5.11 3.91 -0.29
N SER A 279 6.04 4.82 -0.65
CA SER A 279 5.85 6.26 -0.49
C SER A 279 5.22 6.94 -1.71
N ILE A 280 5.05 6.21 -2.80
CA ILE A 280 4.45 6.69 -4.04
C ILE A 280 2.93 6.60 -3.92
N LEU A 281 2.26 7.72 -4.16
CA LEU A 281 0.82 7.87 -4.10
C LEU A 281 0.29 8.30 -5.47
N ASP A 282 -0.61 7.51 -6.04
CA ASP A 282 -1.44 7.94 -7.16
C ASP A 282 -2.45 9.00 -6.68
N VAL A 283 -2.38 10.21 -7.25
CA VAL A 283 -3.32 11.29 -6.93
C VAL A 283 -4.53 11.22 -7.85
N ASP A 284 -5.59 10.60 -7.35
CA ASP A 284 -6.90 10.62 -8.00
C ASP A 284 -7.61 11.96 -7.82
N ASP A 285 -8.61 12.23 -8.66
CA ASP A 285 -9.38 13.47 -8.59
C ASP A 285 -10.16 13.63 -7.29
N TRP A 286 -10.66 12.53 -6.71
CA TRP A 286 -11.34 12.57 -5.42
C TRP A 286 -10.39 12.92 -4.27
N MET A 287 -9.07 12.76 -4.45
CA MET A 287 -8.06 13.18 -3.48
C MET A 287 -7.72 14.66 -3.60
N LEU A 288 -8.10 15.33 -4.69
CA LEU A 288 -7.89 16.76 -4.85
C LEU A 288 -8.70 17.53 -3.82
N ASP A 289 -8.09 18.58 -3.27
CA ASP A 289 -8.63 19.39 -2.17
C ASP A 289 -9.02 18.57 -0.92
N THR A 290 -8.60 17.29 -0.85
CA THR A 290 -8.82 16.41 0.28
C THR A 290 -7.53 16.24 1.05
N CYS A 291 -7.65 16.25 2.37
CA CYS A 291 -6.49 16.10 3.22
C CYS A 291 -6.03 14.66 3.37
N ILE A 292 -4.81 14.43 2.94
CA ILE A 292 -4.10 13.17 3.05
C ILE A 292 -3.32 13.21 4.37
N ASN A 293 -3.78 12.46 5.36
CA ASN A 293 -3.13 12.35 6.66
C ASN A 293 -1.95 11.37 6.58
N MET A 294 -0.73 11.85 6.82
CA MET A 294 0.50 11.05 6.74
C MET A 294 0.54 9.91 7.76
N SER A 295 -0.09 10.08 8.94
CA SER A 295 -0.22 8.98 9.91
C SER A 295 -1.13 7.86 9.38
N ARG A 296 -2.14 8.22 8.58
CA ARG A 296 -2.99 7.26 7.89
C ARG A 296 -2.21 6.57 6.77
N VAL A 297 -1.51 7.32 5.93
CA VAL A 297 -0.65 6.74 4.87
C VAL A 297 0.40 5.81 5.47
N LYS A 298 1.09 6.24 6.53
CA LYS A 298 2.04 5.41 7.32
C LYS A 298 1.42 4.10 7.77
N ARG A 299 0.21 4.15 8.31
CA ARG A 299 -0.51 2.95 8.78
C ARG A 299 -0.92 2.04 7.62
N LEU A 300 -1.32 2.62 6.48
CA LEU A 300 -1.77 1.87 5.32
C LEU A 300 -0.59 1.20 4.58
N ASN A 301 0.58 1.85 4.56
CA ASN A 301 1.69 1.47 3.66
C ASN A 301 2.90 0.82 4.38
N GLY A 302 2.73 0.39 5.64
CA GLY A 302 3.76 -0.41 6.33
C GLY A 302 4.82 0.38 7.12
N GLY A 303 4.50 1.59 7.59
CA GLY A 303 5.18 2.16 8.76
C GLY A 303 6.50 2.89 8.50
N PHE A 304 6.53 3.89 7.63
CA PHE A 304 7.67 4.83 7.59
C PHE A 304 7.74 5.69 8.87
N SER A 305 8.94 5.96 9.37
CA SER A 305 9.17 6.64 10.66
C SER A 305 8.58 8.05 10.68
N ARG A 306 8.78 8.84 9.62
CA ARG A 306 8.17 10.15 9.38
C ARG A 306 8.17 10.46 7.88
N ALA A 307 7.12 11.07 7.34
CA ALA A 307 7.25 11.77 6.06
C ALA A 307 7.79 13.17 6.36
N LEU A 308 8.75 13.60 5.56
CA LEU A 308 9.30 14.93 5.56
C LEU A 308 8.99 15.61 4.23
N GLY A 309 9.60 15.13 3.16
CA GLY A 309 9.45 15.76 1.85
C GLY A 309 8.19 15.30 1.13
N VAL A 310 7.71 16.16 0.24
CA VAL A 310 6.79 15.78 -0.83
C VAL A 310 7.37 16.24 -2.15
N MET A 311 7.24 15.40 -3.17
CA MET A 311 7.63 15.71 -4.54
C MET A 311 6.60 15.12 -5.50
N PHE A 312 6.37 15.78 -6.61
CA PHE A 312 5.68 15.17 -7.75
C PHE A 312 6.67 14.36 -8.58
N HIS A 313 6.39 13.08 -8.79
CA HIS A 313 7.20 12.14 -9.54
C HIS A 313 6.58 11.77 -10.87
N CYS A 314 7.43 11.62 -11.87
CA CYS A 314 7.07 11.30 -13.24
C CYS A 314 7.82 10.05 -13.68
N ASP A 315 7.11 9.16 -14.36
CA ASP A 315 7.68 7.94 -14.91
C ASP A 315 8.86 8.27 -15.85
N GLY A 316 9.97 7.53 -15.67
CA GLY A 316 11.23 7.77 -16.38
C GLY A 316 12.17 8.78 -15.71
N MET A 317 11.79 9.40 -14.59
CA MET A 317 12.77 10.05 -13.71
C MET A 317 13.63 8.97 -13.05
N ARG A 318 14.91 8.92 -13.46
CA ARG A 318 15.87 7.90 -13.06
C ARG A 318 16.17 7.99 -11.56
N ILE A 319 15.71 7.00 -10.80
CA ILE A 319 16.10 6.78 -9.40
C ILE A 319 17.54 6.26 -9.41
N LYS A 320 18.48 6.85 -8.66
CA LYS A 320 19.83 6.30 -8.59
C LYS A 320 19.77 4.99 -7.81
N GLY A 321 20.18 3.90 -8.45
CA GLY A 321 20.11 2.53 -7.90
C GLY A 321 19.56 1.52 -8.91
N GLN A 322 18.51 1.88 -9.65
CA GLN A 322 17.91 0.98 -10.66
C GLN A 322 18.76 0.81 -11.93
N GLN A 323 19.77 1.66 -12.14
CA GLN A 323 20.67 1.54 -13.30
C GLN A 323 21.53 0.27 -13.29
N GLN A 324 21.78 -0.33 -12.12
CA GLN A 324 22.60 -1.52 -12.05
C GLN A 324 21.76 -2.80 -12.18
N GLU A 325 20.55 -2.80 -11.61
CA GLU A 325 19.65 -3.96 -11.68
C GLU A 325 18.95 -4.11 -13.03
N GLN A 326 18.62 -3.02 -13.75
CA GLN A 326 17.87 -3.16 -15.02
C GLN A 326 18.72 -3.64 -16.20
N GLU A 327 20.04 -3.46 -16.17
CA GLU A 327 20.97 -4.08 -17.12
C GLU A 327 21.40 -5.51 -16.70
N GLU A 328 21.31 -5.86 -15.41
CA GLU A 328 21.57 -7.22 -14.89
C GLU A 328 20.30 -8.11 -14.82
N ALA A 329 19.10 -7.54 -14.96
CA ALA A 329 17.80 -8.24 -14.91
C ALA A 329 17.51 -9.19 -16.09
N ILE A 330 18.46 -9.41 -17.01
CA ILE A 330 18.41 -10.54 -17.96
C ILE A 330 19.05 -11.80 -17.34
N SER A 331 19.61 -11.73 -16.13
CA SER A 331 20.19 -12.89 -15.44
C SER A 331 20.31 -12.67 -13.92
N GLU A 332 19.21 -12.58 -13.19
CA GLU A 332 19.29 -12.69 -11.72
C GLU A 332 18.10 -13.42 -11.10
N THR A 333 18.44 -14.45 -10.33
CA THR A 333 17.57 -15.25 -9.47
C THR A 333 16.73 -14.36 -8.57
N SER A 334 15.41 -14.43 -8.72
CA SER A 334 14.43 -13.72 -7.90
C SER A 334 14.68 -13.95 -6.41
N ILE A 335 15.12 -12.92 -5.69
CA ILE A 335 15.01 -12.92 -4.23
C ILE A 335 13.51 -13.06 -3.92
N PRO A 336 13.07 -14.10 -3.20
CA PRO A 336 11.65 -14.31 -2.95
C PRO A 336 11.08 -13.13 -2.16
N ARG A 337 10.03 -12.53 -2.69
CA ARG A 337 9.25 -11.50 -1.99
C ARG A 337 8.71 -12.12 -0.69
N GLY A 338 8.76 -11.36 0.41
CA GLY A 338 8.17 -11.80 1.69
C GLY A 338 6.66 -12.06 1.56
N PRO A 339 6.06 -12.89 2.43
CA PRO A 339 4.64 -13.27 2.31
C PRO A 339 3.73 -12.06 2.45
N ARG A 340 2.62 -12.03 1.71
CA ARG A 340 1.58 -11.01 1.88
C ARG A 340 0.89 -11.15 3.25
N THR A 341 0.93 -10.09 4.06
CA THR A 341 0.32 -10.03 5.41
C THR A 341 -0.60 -8.83 5.59
N SER A 342 -1.66 -8.93 6.39
CA SER A 342 -2.58 -7.82 6.71
C SER A 342 -2.87 -7.71 8.22
N HIS A 343 -2.87 -6.49 8.76
CA HIS A 343 -3.16 -6.21 10.19
C HIS A 343 -4.58 -5.70 10.44
N ASN A 344 -5.31 -5.41 9.38
CA ASN A 344 -6.60 -4.72 9.43
C ASN A 344 -7.71 -5.42 8.65
N GLU A 345 -7.39 -6.49 7.91
CA GLU A 345 -8.39 -7.36 7.31
C GLU A 345 -9.20 -8.12 8.36
N CYS A 346 -8.58 -8.42 9.50
CA CYS A 346 -9.23 -9.16 10.56
C CYS A 346 -9.97 -8.23 11.53
N PRO A 347 -11.21 -8.59 11.95
CA PRO A 347 -11.97 -7.80 12.90
C PRO A 347 -11.20 -7.73 14.23
N THR A 348 -11.07 -6.52 14.79
CA THR A 348 -10.47 -6.37 16.12
C THR A 348 -11.45 -6.87 17.19
N LEU A 349 -10.94 -7.44 18.29
CA LEU A 349 -11.78 -7.81 19.45
C LEU A 349 -12.56 -6.61 20.02
N ALA A 350 -12.05 -5.39 19.82
CA ALA A 350 -12.74 -4.15 20.18
C ALA A 350 -13.96 -3.85 19.27
N GLY A 351 -13.99 -4.38 18.04
CA GLY A 351 -15.03 -4.17 17.05
C GLY A 351 -16.27 -5.05 17.21
N HIS A 352 -16.24 -6.08 18.07
CA HIS A 352 -17.37 -7.02 18.22
C HIS A 352 -18.66 -6.35 18.75
N TRP A 353 -18.55 -5.13 19.31
CA TRP A 353 -19.66 -4.31 19.79
C TRP A 353 -19.93 -3.05 18.95
N GLN A 354 -19.15 -2.80 17.89
CA GLN A 354 -19.28 -1.64 17.02
C GLN A 354 -19.51 -2.08 15.57
N TRP A 355 -20.72 -2.57 15.29
CA TRP A 355 -21.24 -2.91 13.95
C TRP A 355 -21.34 -1.72 12.98
N LYS A 356 -20.61 -0.62 13.21
CA LYS A 356 -20.63 0.61 12.42
C LYS A 356 -19.25 1.22 12.17
N ASP A 357 -18.16 0.52 12.49
CA ASP A 357 -16.86 0.97 11.98
C ASP A 357 -16.83 0.65 10.47
N PRO A 358 -16.70 1.65 9.57
CA PRO A 358 -16.67 1.39 8.14
C PRO A 358 -15.54 0.40 7.86
N VAL A 359 -15.85 -0.66 7.09
CA VAL A 359 -14.88 -1.68 6.64
C VAL A 359 -13.67 -0.93 6.10
N ARG A 360 -12.58 -0.92 6.87
CA ARG A 360 -11.36 -0.21 6.46
C ARG A 360 -10.80 -0.94 5.24
N PRO A 361 -10.29 -0.23 4.22
CA PRO A 361 -9.61 -0.88 3.10
C PRO A 361 -8.52 -1.81 3.64
N LYS A 362 -8.50 -3.06 3.18
CA LYS A 362 -7.46 -4.03 3.56
C LYS A 362 -6.11 -3.46 3.17
N THR A 363 -5.14 -3.56 4.06
CA THR A 363 -3.76 -3.15 3.78
C THR A 363 -2.86 -4.35 3.87
N PHE A 364 -2.01 -4.49 2.86
CA PHE A 364 -1.09 -5.60 2.72
C PHE A 364 0.35 -5.11 2.92
N ILE A 365 1.14 -5.91 3.63
CA ILE A 365 2.54 -5.69 3.95
C ILE A 365 3.28 -6.96 3.59
N TYR A 366 4.48 -6.83 3.01
CA TYR A 366 5.31 -7.95 2.57
C TYR A 366 6.58 -8.02 3.43
N PRO A 367 6.48 -8.44 4.71
CA PRO A 367 7.63 -8.50 5.59
C PRO A 367 8.70 -9.43 5.03
N GLN A 368 9.91 -8.91 4.85
CA GLN A 368 11.07 -9.73 4.52
C GLN A 368 11.31 -10.78 5.62
N SER A 369 11.89 -11.92 5.23
CA SER A 369 12.36 -12.92 6.17
C SER A 369 13.30 -12.29 7.19
N MET A 370 13.15 -12.65 8.47
CA MET A 370 13.96 -12.16 9.59
C MET A 370 13.79 -10.65 9.90
N THR A 371 12.75 -10.00 9.39
CA THR A 371 12.37 -8.62 9.76
C THR A 371 11.28 -8.60 10.82
N CYS A 372 11.54 -7.94 11.93
CA CYS A 372 10.58 -7.78 13.01
C CYS A 372 9.47 -6.78 12.66
N MET A 373 8.23 -7.19 12.87
CA MET A 373 7.02 -6.38 12.65
C MET A 373 6.28 -6.18 13.95
N THR A 374 5.93 -4.94 14.28
CA THR A 374 5.06 -4.65 15.43
C THR A 374 3.60 -4.80 15.02
N LEU A 375 2.83 -5.57 15.80
CA LEU A 375 1.39 -5.68 15.64
C LEU A 375 0.69 -4.77 16.67
N PRO A 376 -0.20 -3.86 16.26
CA PRO A 376 -0.95 -3.04 17.19
C PRO A 376 -1.78 -3.90 18.17
N GLN A 377 -1.84 -3.50 19.43
CA GLN A 377 -2.54 -4.26 20.46
C GLN A 377 -4.00 -4.53 20.09
N GLY A 378 -4.45 -5.79 20.20
CA GLY A 378 -5.83 -6.19 19.90
C GLY A 378 -6.15 -6.34 18.41
N HIS A 379 -5.17 -6.19 17.53
CA HIS A 379 -5.28 -6.55 16.12
C HIS A 379 -4.95 -8.02 15.90
N HIS A 380 -5.51 -8.57 14.84
CA HIS A 380 -5.23 -9.90 14.35
C HIS A 380 -4.36 -9.79 13.10
N LEU A 381 -3.46 -10.75 12.92
CA LEU A 381 -2.62 -10.85 11.73
C LEU A 381 -3.27 -11.84 10.75
N ARG A 382 -3.42 -11.45 9.49
CA ARG A 382 -3.67 -12.38 8.40
C ARG A 382 -2.41 -12.54 7.58
N ILE A 383 -2.08 -13.78 7.23
CA ILE A 383 -1.05 -14.10 6.25
C ILE A 383 -1.81 -14.73 5.08
N HIS A 384 -1.47 -14.37 3.86
CA HIS A 384 -2.18 -14.80 2.65
C HIS A 384 -1.38 -15.78 1.80
N GLU A 385 -0.07 -15.85 2.05
CA GLU A 385 0.88 -16.61 1.26
C GLU A 385 1.80 -17.35 2.22
N GLN A 386 2.14 -18.58 1.87
CA GLN A 386 3.12 -19.34 2.62
C GLN A 386 4.47 -18.61 2.56
N PRO A 387 5.06 -18.23 3.69
CA PRO A 387 6.35 -17.54 3.67
C PRO A 387 7.41 -18.46 3.06
N THR A 388 8.30 -17.90 2.25
CA THR A 388 9.49 -18.62 1.75
C THR A 388 10.74 -17.91 2.23
N CYS A 389 11.70 -18.68 2.74
CA CYS A 389 13.00 -18.19 3.17
C CYS A 389 13.93 -17.96 1.97
N PRO A 390 15.01 -17.17 2.14
CA PRO A 390 15.95 -16.90 1.05
C PRO A 390 16.62 -18.14 0.46
N ASP A 391 16.67 -19.24 1.22
CA ASP A 391 17.19 -20.54 0.79
C ASP A 391 16.14 -21.43 0.10
N GLY A 392 14.93 -20.92 -0.11
CA GLY A 392 13.79 -21.64 -0.70
C GLY A 392 13.04 -22.55 0.27
N THR A 393 13.43 -22.60 1.55
CA THR A 393 12.69 -23.37 2.56
C THR A 393 11.43 -22.65 3.01
N GLU A 394 10.48 -23.38 3.59
CA GLU A 394 9.25 -22.78 4.13
C GLU A 394 9.56 -21.91 5.36
N GLY A 395 9.19 -20.63 5.27
CA GLY A 395 9.29 -19.70 6.38
C GLY A 395 8.12 -19.85 7.35
N ARG A 396 8.38 -19.54 8.61
CA ARG A 396 7.43 -19.75 9.72
C ARG A 396 7.04 -18.44 10.36
N LEU A 397 5.90 -18.40 11.04
CA LEU A 397 5.56 -17.22 11.85
C LEU A 397 6.14 -17.37 13.26
N ALA A 398 7.09 -16.50 13.59
CA ALA A 398 7.55 -16.30 14.96
C ALA A 398 6.81 -15.11 15.59
N THR A 399 6.42 -15.22 16.87
CA THR A 399 5.71 -14.14 17.59
C THR A 399 6.26 -13.92 18.99
N TRP A 400 6.17 -12.68 19.48
CA TRP A 400 6.71 -12.23 20.77
C TRP A 400 5.63 -11.57 21.63
N GLN A 401 5.74 -11.74 22.96
CA GLN A 401 4.85 -11.02 23.89
C GLN A 401 5.11 -9.52 23.86
N GLU A 402 6.38 -9.15 23.86
CA GLU A 402 6.83 -7.77 23.92
C GLU A 402 7.07 -7.20 22.52
N PRO A 403 6.91 -5.87 22.35
CA PRO A 403 7.01 -5.30 21.03
C PRO A 403 8.48 -5.18 20.63
N GLY A 404 8.74 -5.20 19.32
CA GLY A 404 10.09 -5.14 18.76
C GLY A 404 10.85 -6.46 18.79
N CYS A 405 10.18 -7.62 18.87
CA CYS A 405 10.76 -8.97 18.78
C CYS A 405 11.98 -9.23 19.68
N ALA A 406 11.96 -8.68 20.89
CA ALA A 406 13.07 -8.79 21.83
C ALA A 406 13.22 -10.23 22.36
N GLY A 407 14.44 -10.76 22.31
CA GLY A 407 14.75 -12.12 22.76
C GLY A 407 14.17 -13.23 21.87
N TRP A 408 13.96 -14.42 22.46
CA TRP A 408 13.43 -15.58 21.73
C TRP A 408 11.91 -15.46 21.48
N PRO A 409 11.43 -15.80 20.28
CA PRO A 409 9.99 -15.84 20.01
C PRO A 409 9.29 -16.80 20.95
N LYS A 410 8.13 -16.36 21.46
CA LYS A 410 7.24 -17.14 22.31
C LYS A 410 6.67 -18.34 21.58
N THR A 411 6.30 -18.14 20.31
CA THR A 411 5.82 -19.22 19.45
C THR A 411 6.44 -19.09 18.08
N ILE A 412 6.86 -20.23 17.52
CA ILE A 412 7.22 -20.40 16.12
C ILE A 412 6.26 -21.44 15.59
N LYS A 413 5.50 -21.12 14.55
CA LYS A 413 4.52 -22.04 13.95
C LYS A 413 4.63 -22.00 12.43
N GLY A 414 4.38 -23.13 11.79
CA GLY A 414 4.10 -23.17 10.35
C GLY A 414 2.94 -22.24 10.02
N VAL A 415 2.97 -21.63 8.84
CA VAL A 415 1.83 -20.89 8.32
C VAL A 415 0.97 -21.91 7.58
N ASP A 416 -0.03 -22.44 8.27
CA ASP A 416 -0.94 -23.45 7.72
C ASP A 416 -1.89 -22.80 6.69
N ASP A 417 -2.40 -23.59 5.72
CA ASP A 417 -3.32 -23.15 4.65
C ASP A 417 -4.65 -22.57 5.16
N ASP A 418 -4.96 -22.74 6.45
CA ASP A 418 -6.07 -22.07 7.12
C ASP A 418 -5.69 -20.62 7.49
N HIS A 419 -5.57 -19.80 6.44
CA HIS A 419 -5.35 -18.35 6.40
C HIS A 419 -6.48 -17.51 7.02
N ASN A 420 -7.13 -18.01 8.09
CA ASN A 420 -8.27 -17.39 8.76
C ASN A 420 -7.82 -16.48 9.92
N CYS A 421 -8.57 -15.40 10.14
CA CYS A 421 -8.33 -14.43 11.22
C CYS A 421 -8.35 -15.02 12.65
N GLU A 422 -8.92 -16.21 12.82
CA GLU A 422 -9.02 -16.90 14.11
C GLU A 422 -7.74 -17.67 14.49
N SER A 423 -6.95 -18.16 13.52
CA SER A 423 -5.75 -18.98 13.80
C SER A 423 -4.58 -18.16 14.36
N TRP A 424 -4.54 -16.86 14.07
CA TRP A 424 -3.47 -15.94 14.43
C TRP A 424 -3.92 -14.83 15.38
N ASN A 425 -4.85 -15.13 16.29
CA ASN A 425 -5.13 -14.26 17.42
C ASN A 425 -3.88 -14.21 18.33
N LEU A 426 -3.06 -13.19 18.08
CA LEU A 426 -1.81 -12.95 18.80
C LEU A 426 -2.07 -12.61 20.29
N GLY A 427 -3.31 -12.30 20.69
CA GLY A 427 -3.71 -12.10 22.08
C GLY A 427 -2.91 -10.99 22.75
N SER A 428 -2.02 -11.34 23.69
CA SER A 428 -1.10 -10.41 24.35
C SER A 428 0.22 -10.19 23.59
N GLN A 429 0.41 -10.82 22.43
CA GLN A 429 1.61 -10.70 21.61
C GLN A 429 1.52 -9.42 20.76
N THR A 430 2.63 -8.71 20.68
CA THR A 430 2.70 -7.36 20.11
C THR A 430 3.70 -7.26 18.96
N SER A 431 4.38 -8.35 18.61
CA SER A 431 5.27 -8.40 17.44
C SER A 431 5.39 -9.79 16.84
N TYR A 432 5.71 -9.83 15.54
CA TYR A 432 5.89 -11.05 14.78
C TYR A 432 7.00 -10.90 13.74
N MET A 433 7.46 -12.01 13.17
CA MET A 433 8.49 -12.06 12.13
C MET A 433 8.34 -13.34 11.31
N ILE A 434 8.76 -13.29 10.05
CA ILE A 434 8.93 -14.50 9.24
C ILE A 434 10.28 -15.14 9.60
N TRP A 435 10.21 -16.29 10.25
CA TRP A 435 11.32 -17.00 10.85
C TRP A 435 11.86 -18.08 9.93
N CYS A 436 13.15 -17.96 9.60
CA CYS A 436 13.90 -18.89 8.76
C CYS A 436 14.97 -19.68 9.54
N GLY A 437 15.03 -19.53 10.87
CA GLY A 437 15.88 -20.37 11.72
C GLY A 437 15.28 -21.77 11.95
N PRO A 438 15.99 -22.69 12.63
CA PRO A 438 15.56 -24.08 12.88
C PRO A 438 14.24 -24.19 13.68
N GLU A 439 13.57 -25.35 13.55
CA GLU A 439 12.23 -25.64 14.10
C GLU A 439 12.20 -25.71 15.62
N GLU A 440 13.17 -26.45 16.15
CA GLU A 440 13.42 -26.56 17.56
C GLU A 440 14.89 -26.33 17.75
N LEU A 441 15.21 -25.25 18.43
CA LEU A 441 16.48 -25.15 19.10
C LEU A 441 16.46 -26.16 20.23
N THR A 442 17.53 -26.95 20.35
CA THR A 442 17.75 -27.83 21.50
C THR A 442 17.55 -27.05 22.80
N ALA A 443 17.22 -27.71 23.90
CA ALA A 443 17.12 -27.02 25.20
C ALA A 443 18.42 -26.25 25.53
N GLU A 444 19.57 -26.73 25.05
CA GLU A 444 20.85 -26.03 25.10
C GLU A 444 20.90 -24.81 24.19
N GLU A 445 20.34 -24.84 22.99
CA GLU A 445 20.24 -23.68 22.09
C GLU A 445 19.11 -22.69 22.44
N ARG A 446 18.08 -23.10 23.20
CA ARG A 446 17.11 -22.16 23.82
C ARG A 446 17.70 -21.49 25.05
N ASN A 447 18.59 -22.19 25.76
CA ASN A 447 19.32 -21.68 26.92
C ASN A 447 20.58 -20.89 26.54
N LEU A 448 21.18 -21.18 25.38
CA LEU A 448 21.96 -20.24 24.59
C LEU A 448 20.92 -19.26 24.03
N LYS A 449 20.45 -18.35 24.87
CA LYS A 449 19.87 -17.11 24.36
C LYS A 449 20.75 -16.69 23.18
N GLY A 450 20.18 -16.60 21.98
CA GLY A 450 20.67 -15.60 21.06
C GLY A 450 20.40 -14.32 21.81
N GLU A 451 21.31 -13.95 22.71
CA GLU A 451 21.26 -12.67 23.40
C GLU A 451 21.35 -11.71 22.23
N ASP A 452 20.21 -11.09 21.91
CA ASP A 452 20.27 -9.87 21.16
C ASP A 452 21.11 -8.94 22.03
N ASP A 453 22.39 -8.84 21.71
CA ASP A 453 23.39 -8.10 22.47
C ASP A 453 23.13 -6.58 22.42
N ARG A 454 21.99 -6.17 21.88
CA ARG A 454 21.53 -4.79 21.75
C ARG A 454 20.54 -4.47 22.84
N ALA A 455 20.60 -3.24 23.32
CA ALA A 455 19.62 -2.73 24.26
C ALA A 455 18.31 -2.45 23.54
N VAL A 456 17.18 -2.73 24.19
CA VAL A 456 15.84 -2.41 23.69
C VAL A 456 15.28 -1.31 24.58
N VAL A 457 15.00 -0.14 23.99
CA VAL A 457 14.58 1.04 24.75
C VAL A 457 13.37 1.74 24.13
N SER A 458 12.58 2.42 24.95
CA SER A 458 11.45 3.27 24.53
C SER A 458 11.42 4.57 25.33
N THR A 459 11.15 5.68 24.65
CA THR A 459 10.88 6.98 25.28
C THR A 459 9.39 7.30 25.39
N ASP A 460 8.52 6.47 24.81
CA ASP A 460 7.11 6.80 24.60
C ASP A 460 6.16 6.03 25.53
N GLU A 461 6.62 4.95 26.16
CA GLU A 461 5.80 4.19 27.13
C GLU A 461 5.69 4.88 28.49
N CYS A 462 6.54 5.87 28.75
CA CYS A 462 6.62 6.49 30.06
C CYS A 462 5.87 7.82 30.13
N PRO A 463 5.15 8.09 31.23
CA PRO A 463 4.47 9.37 31.40
C PRO A 463 5.49 10.51 31.53
N ARG A 464 5.22 11.65 30.90
CA ARG A 464 5.99 12.87 31.15
C ARG A 464 5.72 13.37 32.57
N LEU A 465 6.80 13.74 33.27
CA LEU A 465 6.74 14.16 34.69
C LEU A 465 5.85 15.38 34.96
N ASN A 466 5.56 16.18 33.94
CA ASN A 466 4.75 17.41 34.04
C ASN A 466 3.37 17.30 33.38
N MET A 467 2.89 16.10 33.05
CA MET A 467 1.56 15.90 32.43
C MET A 467 0.61 15.16 33.37
N GLU A 468 -0.67 15.54 33.36
CA GLU A 468 -1.70 14.90 34.17
C GLU A 468 -1.87 13.41 33.77
N PRO A 469 -2.12 12.50 34.74
CA PRO A 469 -2.37 11.09 34.46
C PRO A 469 -3.56 10.92 33.48
N GLY A 470 -3.34 10.22 32.36
CA GLY A 470 -4.37 9.94 31.35
C GLY A 470 -4.12 10.56 29.97
N TRP A 471 -3.10 11.41 29.83
CA TRP A 471 -2.62 11.88 28.53
C TRP A 471 -1.48 10.99 28.04
N VAL A 472 -1.74 10.14 27.05
CA VAL A 472 -0.68 9.48 26.29
C VAL A 472 -0.13 10.51 25.31
N VAL A 473 1.14 10.87 25.47
CA VAL A 473 1.82 11.74 24.53
C VAL A 473 1.95 10.95 23.23
N GLY A 474 1.24 11.35 22.17
CA GLY A 474 1.80 11.16 20.84
C GLY A 474 3.12 11.91 20.86
N GLY A 475 4.24 11.18 20.94
CA GLY A 475 5.58 11.76 21.03
C GLY A 475 5.71 12.96 20.09
N ARG A 476 6.55 13.95 20.42
CA ARG A 476 6.91 14.96 19.40
C ARG A 476 7.58 14.33 18.16
N ASP A 477 7.97 13.05 18.27
CA ASP A 477 8.43 12.15 17.20
C ASP A 477 7.36 11.12 16.73
N HIS A 478 6.08 11.32 17.06
CA HIS A 478 4.86 10.67 16.53
C HIS A 478 4.85 9.14 16.36
N GLY A 479 5.11 8.39 17.44
CA GLY A 479 4.79 6.95 17.57
C GLY A 479 5.64 6.27 18.64
N ALA A 480 5.24 5.11 19.15
CA ALA A 480 6.06 4.35 20.11
C ALA A 480 7.37 3.91 19.43
N THR A 481 8.48 4.54 19.80
CA THR A 481 9.82 4.24 19.29
C THR A 481 10.50 3.24 20.20
N ILE A 482 10.16 1.96 20.02
CA ILE A 482 11.05 0.89 20.50
C ILE A 482 12.26 0.87 19.57
N ARG A 483 13.44 1.14 20.12
CA ARG A 483 14.72 1.14 19.40
C ARG A 483 15.60 0.01 19.93
N ARG A 484 16.32 -0.64 19.01
CA ARG A 484 17.45 -1.50 19.35
C ARG A 484 18.73 -0.67 19.24
N MET A 485 19.57 -0.72 20.26
CA MET A 485 20.81 0.05 20.32
C MET A 485 22.00 -0.89 20.50
N ASP A 486 22.92 -0.88 19.55
CA ASP A 486 24.21 -1.54 19.65
C ASP A 486 25.11 -0.81 20.67
N ALA A 487 25.73 -1.59 21.54
CA ALA A 487 26.70 -1.05 22.48
C ALA A 487 27.85 -0.38 21.71
N ASP A 488 28.25 0.79 22.18
CA ASP A 488 29.28 1.64 21.61
C ASP A 488 29.03 2.25 20.21
N GLN A 489 27.96 1.88 19.52
CA GLN A 489 27.65 2.40 18.18
C GLN A 489 26.54 3.46 18.20
N ASP A 490 25.46 3.20 18.93
CA ASP A 490 24.27 4.03 18.85
C ASP A 490 24.19 5.10 19.93
N CYS A 491 23.73 6.29 19.54
CA CYS A 491 23.41 7.40 20.44
C CYS A 491 22.01 7.90 20.15
N ILE A 492 21.20 8.03 21.20
CA ILE A 492 19.87 8.64 21.11
C ILE A 492 19.80 9.93 21.94
N SER A 493 19.09 10.92 21.42
CA SER A 493 18.80 12.15 22.16
C SER A 493 17.49 11.97 22.94
N VAL A 494 17.53 12.12 24.26
CA VAL A 494 16.36 12.07 25.13
C VAL A 494 16.11 13.47 25.70
N TRP A 495 14.86 13.95 25.70
CA TRP A 495 14.55 15.26 26.28
C TRP A 495 14.57 15.22 27.81
N LYS A 496 14.84 16.37 28.42
CA LYS A 496 14.92 16.51 29.88
C LYS A 496 13.64 16.07 30.61
N ASP A 497 12.49 16.28 29.99
CA ASP A 497 11.18 15.96 30.57
C ASP A 497 10.66 14.57 30.18
N ASP A 498 11.39 13.86 29.32
CA ASP A 498 11.05 12.50 28.90
C ASP A 498 11.67 11.46 29.85
N GLN A 499 11.01 10.32 29.94
CA GLN A 499 11.46 9.16 30.68
C GLN A 499 11.84 8.06 29.69
N LEU A 500 12.92 7.33 29.97
CA LEU A 500 13.37 6.17 29.21
C LEU A 500 12.95 4.91 29.93
N LYS A 501 12.35 3.96 29.21
CA LYS A 501 12.19 2.57 29.65
C LYS A 501 13.17 1.70 28.89
N VAL A 502 13.88 0.84 29.62
CA VAL A 502 14.77 -0.17 29.04
C VAL A 502 14.10 -1.52 29.24
N TYR A 503 13.85 -2.28 28.17
CA TYR A 503 13.27 -3.63 28.25
C TYR A 503 14.36 -4.69 28.31
N ALA A 504 15.46 -4.46 27.59
CA ALA A 504 16.61 -5.33 27.57
C ALA A 504 17.89 -4.50 27.54
N ASN A 505 18.94 -4.98 28.21
CA ASN A 505 20.24 -4.35 28.18
C ASN A 505 21.05 -4.83 26.97
N ALA A 506 21.96 -3.98 26.48
CA ALA A 506 22.97 -4.40 25.54
C ALA A 506 24.03 -5.25 26.24
N LYS A 507 24.62 -6.18 25.51
CA LYS A 507 25.79 -6.96 25.91
C LYS A 507 27.00 -6.50 25.11
N CYS A 508 28.12 -6.46 25.80
CA CYS A 508 29.40 -6.19 25.18
C CYS A 508 29.94 -7.43 24.47
N PRO A 509 30.91 -7.29 23.55
CA PRO A 509 31.59 -8.46 22.95
C PRO A 509 32.23 -9.40 23.98
N SER A 510 32.45 -8.92 25.21
CA SER A 510 32.94 -9.70 26.34
C SER A 510 31.86 -10.54 27.05
N GLY A 511 30.59 -10.43 26.66
CA GLY A 511 29.42 -11.02 27.33
C GLY A 511 28.96 -10.28 28.60
N LYS A 512 29.66 -9.21 29.01
CA LYS A 512 29.23 -8.37 30.13
C LYS A 512 28.07 -7.45 29.70
N ASP A 513 27.22 -7.11 30.66
CA ASP A 513 26.21 -6.07 30.51
C ASP A 513 26.87 -4.71 30.21
N ALA A 514 26.42 -4.04 29.14
CA ALA A 514 26.81 -2.67 28.85
C ALA A 514 26.23 -1.74 29.92
N LYS A 515 26.91 -0.62 30.16
CA LYS A 515 26.43 0.42 31.09
C LYS A 515 25.72 1.52 30.31
N LEU A 516 24.69 2.11 30.91
CA LEU A 516 24.05 3.28 30.31
C LEU A 516 24.89 4.51 30.60
N VAL A 517 25.44 5.13 29.57
CA VAL A 517 26.22 6.35 29.70
C VAL A 517 25.39 7.54 29.25
N LYS A 518 25.35 8.55 30.11
CA LYS A 518 24.65 9.81 29.89
C LYS A 518 25.63 10.90 29.49
N TYR A 519 25.30 11.60 28.42
CA TYR A 519 26.08 12.69 27.85
C TYR A 519 25.35 14.01 28.02
N SER A 520 26.09 15.06 28.36
CA SER A 520 25.52 16.42 28.52
C SER A 520 25.04 17.05 27.20
N ASP A 521 25.43 16.47 26.06
CA ASP A 521 25.00 16.84 24.71
C ASP A 521 24.21 15.70 24.04
N SER A 522 23.37 16.04 23.06
CA SER A 522 22.47 15.10 22.37
C SER A 522 23.14 14.19 21.31
N ARG A 523 24.44 14.34 21.05
CA ARG A 523 25.21 13.60 20.05
C ARG A 523 26.20 12.61 20.67
N CYS A 524 26.22 12.49 22.00
CA CYS A 524 27.15 11.64 22.74
C CYS A 524 28.63 11.93 22.40
N GLY A 525 28.97 13.20 22.12
CA GLY A 525 30.28 13.59 21.59
C GLY A 525 31.25 14.23 22.60
N TRP A 526 30.77 14.63 23.77
CA TRP A 526 31.54 15.34 24.81
C TRP A 526 31.75 14.46 26.05
N GLU A 527 32.47 14.96 27.06
CA GLU A 527 32.70 14.23 28.32
C GLU A 527 31.39 13.64 28.88
N SER A 528 31.40 12.33 29.11
CA SER A 528 30.29 11.61 29.74
C SER A 528 30.07 12.17 31.14
N ALA A 529 28.81 12.44 31.48
CA ALA A 529 28.47 13.06 32.76
C ALA A 529 28.25 12.01 33.86
N GLU A 530 27.74 10.84 33.51
CA GLU A 530 27.30 9.84 34.48
C GLU A 530 27.14 8.47 33.81
N THR A 531 27.53 7.42 34.53
CA THR A 531 27.34 6.02 34.11
C THR A 531 26.39 5.35 35.08
N VAL A 532 25.31 4.77 34.57
CA VAL A 532 24.24 4.13 35.34
C VAL A 532 24.21 2.64 35.06
N ASP A 533 24.06 1.83 36.10
CA ASP A 533 23.85 0.40 35.97
C ASP A 533 22.44 0.11 35.42
N VAL A 534 22.39 -0.48 34.23
CA VAL A 534 21.15 -0.75 33.50
C VAL A 534 20.26 -1.73 34.23
N ALA A 535 20.81 -2.66 35.02
CA ALA A 535 20.03 -3.65 35.75
C ALA A 535 18.98 -3.00 36.69
N SER A 536 19.26 -1.78 37.17
CA SER A 536 18.34 -1.01 38.01
C SER A 536 17.24 -0.27 37.23
N LEU A 537 17.36 -0.20 35.90
CA LEU A 537 16.48 0.56 35.01
C LEU A 537 15.54 -0.33 34.17
N VAL A 538 15.82 -1.64 34.11
CA VAL A 538 15.00 -2.57 33.32
C VAL A 538 13.55 -2.53 33.81
N ASP A 539 12.63 -2.41 32.85
CA ASP A 539 11.17 -2.26 33.03
C ASP A 539 10.71 -1.07 33.88
N THR A 540 11.61 -0.14 34.19
CA THR A 540 11.30 1.04 35.00
C THR A 540 11.43 2.32 34.19
N CYS A 541 10.36 3.11 34.17
CA CYS A 541 10.39 4.45 33.57
C CYS A 541 11.29 5.39 34.37
N THR A 542 12.43 5.76 33.78
CA THR A 542 13.47 6.53 34.46
C THR A 542 13.75 7.83 33.74
N GLN A 543 13.81 8.94 34.48
CA GLN A 543 14.23 10.23 33.93
C GLN A 543 15.75 10.28 33.76
N VAL A 544 16.24 9.79 32.62
CA VAL A 544 17.69 9.68 32.37
C VAL A 544 18.38 11.04 32.19
N CYS A 545 17.65 12.09 31.79
CA CYS A 545 18.21 13.42 31.56
C CYS A 545 18.02 14.43 32.72
N GLU A 546 17.70 13.96 33.92
CA GLU A 546 17.56 14.83 35.09
C GLU A 546 18.87 15.59 35.39
N GLY A 547 18.77 16.85 35.82
CA GLY A 547 19.94 17.66 36.20
C GLY A 547 20.79 18.22 35.04
N VAL A 548 20.52 17.85 33.78
CA VAL A 548 21.24 18.41 32.63
C VAL A 548 20.78 19.86 32.40
N GLY A 549 21.73 20.77 32.17
CA GLY A 549 21.46 22.20 31.96
C GLY A 549 20.82 22.53 30.60
N ARG A 550 20.81 21.56 29.66
CA ARG A 550 20.22 21.66 28.32
C ARG A 550 18.85 20.98 28.25
N ASN A 551 18.11 21.25 27.17
CA ASN A 551 16.75 20.70 26.97
C ASN A 551 16.74 19.19 26.66
N SER A 552 17.88 18.61 26.26
CA SER A 552 18.04 17.17 26.01
C SER A 552 19.44 16.71 26.40
N CYS A 553 19.59 15.40 26.56
CA CYS A 553 20.85 14.73 26.81
C CYS A 553 21.01 13.52 25.87
N GLY A 554 22.25 13.13 25.60
CA GLY A 554 22.56 11.95 24.79
C GLY A 554 22.65 10.72 25.67
N ILE A 555 22.10 9.61 25.22
CA ILE A 555 22.14 8.32 25.91
C ILE A 555 22.75 7.29 24.97
N LYS A 556 23.68 6.49 25.50
CA LYS A 556 24.39 5.44 24.78
C LYS A 556 24.71 4.29 25.73
N PHE A 557 24.65 3.06 25.23
CA PHE A 557 25.14 1.89 25.97
C PHE A 557 26.63 1.72 25.66
N SER A 558 27.46 1.59 26.68
CA SER A 558 28.92 1.52 26.52
C SER A 558 29.54 0.31 27.21
N CYS A 559 30.57 -0.24 26.57
CA CYS A 559 31.37 -1.35 27.07
C CYS A 559 32.66 -0.95 27.79
N ASP A 560 32.91 0.35 27.92
CA ASP A 560 34.04 0.85 28.68
C ASP A 560 33.81 0.62 30.20
N ASP A 561 34.78 -0.04 30.86
CA ASP A 561 34.74 -0.41 32.28
C ASP A 561 34.89 0.79 33.23
#